data_AF-A0AAU8JBT7-F1
#
_entry.id   AF-A0AAU8JBT7-F1
#
_cell.length_a   1.000
_cell.length_b   1.000
_cell.length_c   1.000
_cell.angle_alpha   90.00
_cell.angle_beta   90.00
_cell.angle_gamma   90.00
#
_symmetry.space_group_name_H-M   'P 1'
#
loop_
_entity.id
_entity.type
_entity.pdbx_description
1 polymer ?
#
loop_
_entity_poly.entity_id
_entity_poly.type
_entity_poly.pdbx_seq_one_letter_code
_entity_poly.pdbx_strand_id
1 'polypeptide(L)'
;MKLTGIKHGNTIELSENPNIPDGTQVAIEVKPVETMTIEEKLEKMKEFLERPWEGREDFVQTMAEIERERQIAYEKKLEALEK
;
A
#
# COMPACT_ATOMS: atom_id res chain seq x y z
N MET A 1 15.69 -19.66 -9.26
CA MET A 1 14.59 -19.11 -8.46
C MET A 1 14.95 -17.68 -8.09
N LYS A 2 14.01 -16.73 -8.15
CA LYS A 2 14.25 -15.34 -7.72
C LYS A 2 13.43 -15.11 -6.46
N LEU A 3 14.09 -14.65 -5.40
CA LEU A 3 13.49 -14.41 -4.09
C LEU A 3 13.60 -12.94 -3.74
N THR A 4 12.56 -12.41 -3.13
CA THR A 4 12.58 -11.07 -2.54
C THR A 4 12.96 -11.16 -1.07
N GLY A 5 13.63 -10.12 -0.58
CA GLY A 5 14.03 -10.03 0.82
C GLY A 5 14.41 -8.61 1.22
N ILE A 6 14.55 -8.40 2.52
CA ILE A 6 14.92 -7.11 3.11
C ILE A 6 16.32 -7.22 3.71
N LYS A 7 17.20 -6.29 3.35
CA LYS A 7 18.56 -6.21 3.91
C LYS A 7 18.55 -5.48 5.25
N HIS A 8 18.97 -6.16 6.29
CA HIS A 8 19.19 -5.63 7.64
C HIS A 8 20.67 -5.69 8.00
N GLY A 9 21.41 -4.61 7.77
CA GLY A 9 22.86 -4.60 8.01
C GLY A 9 23.58 -5.65 7.15
N ASN A 10 24.07 -6.71 7.79
CA ASN A 10 24.77 -7.83 7.16
C ASN A 10 23.87 -9.07 6.92
N THR A 11 22.60 -9.00 7.32
CA THR A 11 21.63 -10.08 7.16
C THR A 11 20.65 -9.75 6.05
N ILE A 12 20.21 -10.76 5.29
CA ILE A 12 19.10 -10.65 4.34
C ILE A 12 17.98 -11.53 4.87
N GLU A 13 16.84 -10.93 5.19
CA GLU A 13 15.61 -11.64 5.52
C GLU A 13 14.88 -11.98 4.23
N LEU A 14 14.61 -13.25 3.98
CA LEU A 14 13.90 -13.70 2.79
C LEU A 14 12.39 -13.74 3.07
N SER A 15 11.60 -13.28 2.11
CA SER A 15 10.13 -13.32 2.18
C SER A 15 9.54 -14.73 2.16
N GLU A 16 10.31 -15.71 1.70
CA GLU A 16 9.94 -17.12 1.66
C GLU A 16 11.16 -17.99 1.96
N ASN A 17 10.92 -19.17 2.53
CA ASN A 17 11.98 -20.11 2.85
C ASN A 17 12.33 -20.96 1.62
N PRO A 18 13.53 -20.83 1.04
CA PRO A 18 13.92 -21.66 -0.08
C PRO A 18 14.06 -23.13 0.35
N ASN A 19 13.51 -24.04 -0.44
CA ASN A 19 13.64 -25.48 -0.20
C ASN A 19 15.03 -25.98 -0.62
N ILE A 20 16.05 -25.60 0.14
CA ILE A 20 17.46 -25.95 -0.10
C ILE A 20 17.94 -26.88 1.03
N PRO A 21 18.52 -28.05 0.71
CA PRO A 21 19.03 -28.97 1.72
C PRO A 21 20.13 -28.34 2.58
N ASP A 22 20.18 -28.73 3.85
CA ASP A 22 21.21 -28.26 4.77
C ASP A 22 22.63 -28.64 4.28
N GLY A 23 23.59 -27.75 4.54
CA GLY A 23 24.98 -27.90 4.06
C GLY A 23 25.23 -27.58 2.58
N THR A 24 24.20 -27.16 1.82
CA THR A 24 24.37 -26.77 0.41
C THR A 24 25.03 -25.38 0.31
N GLN A 25 26.14 -25.29 -0.43
CA GLN A 25 26.73 -23.99 -0.78
C GLN A 25 25.87 -23.29 -1.84
N VAL A 26 25.46 -22.05 -1.57
CA VAL A 26 24.61 -21.27 -2.46
C VAL A 26 25.30 -19.97 -2.88
N ALA A 27 25.14 -19.60 -4.15
CA ALA A 27 25.55 -18.31 -4.67
C ALA A 27 24.34 -17.36 -4.67
N ILE A 28 24.49 -16.17 -4.06
CA ILE A 28 23.43 -15.17 -3.95
C ILE A 28 23.81 -13.96 -4.80
N GLU A 29 22.97 -13.62 -5.77
CA GLU A 29 23.06 -12.36 -6.52
C GLU A 29 22.05 -11.36 -5.93
N VAL A 30 22.54 -10.30 -5.29
CA VAL A 30 21.69 -9.26 -4.71
C VAL A 30 21.56 -8.12 -5.71
N LYS A 31 20.33 -7.86 -6.18
CA LYS A 31 20.01 -6.70 -7.01
C LYS A 31 19.27 -5.67 -6.15
N PRO A 32 19.80 -4.44 -6.02
CA PRO A 32 19.04 -3.39 -5.37
C PRO A 32 17.74 -3.17 -6.15
N VAL A 33 16.62 -3.26 -5.45
CA VAL A 33 15.32 -2.88 -6.02
C VAL A 33 15.14 -1.41 -5.69
N GLU A 34 14.93 -0.59 -6.71
CA GLU A 34 14.53 0.80 -6.49
C GLU A 34 13.17 0.79 -5.78
N THR A 35 13.20 1.17 -4.51
CA THR A 35 11.97 1.44 -3.78
C THR A 35 11.41 2.74 -4.32
N MET A 36 10.21 2.67 -4.88
CA MET A 36 9.47 3.88 -5.26
C MET A 36 9.46 4.85 -4.09
N THR A 37 9.87 6.08 -4.35
CA THR A 37 9.73 7.19 -3.43
C THR A 37 8.27 7.39 -3.05
N ILE A 38 8.02 8.09 -1.95
CA ILE A 38 6.64 8.42 -1.53
C ILE A 38 5.92 9.20 -2.64
N GLU A 39 6.64 10.11 -3.32
CA GLU A 39 6.13 10.92 -4.42
C GLU A 39 5.72 10.05 -5.62
N GLU A 40 6.57 9.12 -6.05
CA GLU A 40 6.24 8.17 -7.13
C GLU A 40 5.08 7.23 -6.75
N LYS A 41 4.99 6.83 -5.48
CA LYS A 41 3.83 6.04 -5.01
C LYS A 41 2.54 6.84 -5.06
N LEU A 42 2.58 8.11 -4.68
CA LEU A 42 1.44 9.02 -4.74
C LEU A 42 1.01 9.26 -6.18
N GLU A 43 1.96 9.48 -7.09
CA GLU A 43 1.68 9.65 -8.51
C GLU A 43 1.01 8.42 -9.10
N LYS A 44 1.54 7.22 -8.85
CA LYS A 44 0.91 5.97 -9.31
C LYS A 44 -0.47 5.73 -8.70
N MET A 45 -0.69 6.11 -7.44
CA MET A 45 -2.02 6.04 -6.83
C MET A 45 -3.00 6.98 -7.53
N LYS A 46 -2.58 8.21 -7.84
CA LYS A 46 -3.42 9.16 -8.59
C LYS A 46 -3.76 8.62 -9.97
N GLU A 47 -2.77 8.14 -10.71
CA GLU A 47 -2.99 7.53 -12.03
C GLU A 47 -3.97 6.34 -11.97
N PHE A 48 -3.85 5.49 -10.94
CA PHE A 48 -4.76 4.35 -10.74
C PHE A 48 -6.20 4.81 -10.50
N LEU A 49 -6.41 5.85 -9.69
CA LEU A 49 -7.73 6.40 -9.37
C LEU A 49 -8.36 7.18 -10.54
N GLU A 50 -7.54 7.76 -11.41
CA GLU A 50 -7.97 8.48 -12.60
C GLU A 50 -8.40 7.55 -13.74
N ARG A 51 -7.78 6.37 -13.85
CA ARG A 51 -8.14 5.40 -14.89
C ARG A 51 -9.56 4.87 -14.67
N PRO A 52 -10.35 4.66 -15.75
CA PRO A 52 -11.63 3.97 -15.63
C PRO A 52 -11.37 2.52 -15.24
N TRP A 53 -11.97 2.10 -14.13
CA TRP A 53 -11.98 0.73 -13.65
C TRP A 53 -13.41 0.32 -13.31
N GLU A 54 -13.70 -0.97 -13.42
CA GLU A 54 -15.04 -1.52 -13.19
C GLU A 54 -15.49 -1.29 -11.74
N GLY A 55 -16.62 -0.60 -11.54
CA GLY A 55 -17.09 -0.21 -10.20
C GLY A 55 -16.58 1.14 -9.69
N ARG A 56 -15.84 1.91 -10.51
CA ARG A 56 -15.38 3.26 -10.13
C ARG A 56 -16.52 4.21 -9.81
N GLU A 57 -17.60 4.19 -10.59
CA GLU A 57 -18.76 5.05 -10.37
C GLU A 57 -19.47 4.71 -9.05
N ASP A 58 -19.73 3.42 -8.81
CA ASP A 58 -20.33 2.94 -7.55
C ASP A 58 -19.46 3.28 -6.34
N PHE A 59 -18.14 3.14 -6.49
CA PHE A 59 -17.18 3.52 -5.46
C PHE A 59 -17.21 5.03 -5.18
N VAL A 60 -17.19 5.86 -6.23
CA VAL A 60 -17.28 7.33 -6.10
C VAL A 60 -18.58 7.75 -5.43
N GLN A 61 -19.71 7.14 -5.81
CA GLN A 61 -21.01 7.43 -5.22
C GLN A 61 -21.04 7.03 -3.73
N THR A 62 -20.57 5.83 -3.40
CA THR A 62 -20.52 5.33 -2.02
C THR A 62 -19.66 6.25 -1.15
N MET A 63 -18.48 6.67 -1.65
CA MET A 63 -17.60 7.58 -0.92
C MET A 63 -18.23 8.96 -0.73
N ALA A 64 -18.98 9.47 -1.70
CA ALA A 64 -19.71 10.73 -1.57
C ALA A 64 -20.82 10.66 -0.51
N GLU A 65 -21.52 9.53 -0.41
CA GLU A 65 -22.54 9.30 0.62
C GLU A 65 -21.92 9.24 2.03
N ILE A 66 -20.81 8.51 2.19
CA ILE A 66 -20.06 8.44 3.46
C ILE A 66 -19.60 9.84 3.91
N GLU A 67 -19.08 10.65 2.98
CA GLU A 67 -18.60 11.99 3.30
C GLU A 67 -19.75 12.92 3.72
N ARG A 68 -20.92 12.81 3.06
CA ARG A 68 -22.12 13.55 3.46
C ARG A 68 -22.55 13.19 4.88
N GLU A 69 -22.58 11.91 5.22
CA GLU A 69 -22.93 11.47 6.58
C GLU A 69 -21.95 11.96 7.64
N ARG A 70 -20.64 11.93 7.33
CA ARG A 70 -19.59 12.47 8.19
C ARG A 70 -19.77 13.96 8.45
N GLN A 71 -20.06 14.74 7.40
CA GLN A 71 -20.27 16.17 7.51
C GLN A 71 -21.48 16.48 8.41
N ILE A 72 -22.59 15.78 8.21
CA ILE A 72 -23.80 15.93 9.07
C ILE A 72 -23.48 15.58 10.52
N ALA A 73 -22.72 14.51 10.77
CA ALA A 73 -22.32 14.13 12.12
C ALA A 73 -21.41 15.19 12.78
N TYR A 74 -20.51 15.79 12.00
CA TYR A 74 -19.63 16.86 12.47
C TYR A 74 -20.42 18.12 12.85
N GLU A 75 -21.35 18.54 12.00
CA GLU A 75 -22.23 19.69 12.24
C GLU A 75 -23.08 19.49 13.49
N LYS A 76 -23.72 18.32 13.64
CA LYS A 76 -24.48 17.99 14.86
C LYS A 76 -23.63 18.02 16.12
N LYS A 77 -22.37 17.56 16.03
CA LYS A 77 -21.45 17.59 17.16
C LYS A 77 -21.04 19.02 17.52
N LEU A 78 -20.88 19.89 16.53
CA LEU A 78 -20.57 21.30 16.74
C LEU A 78 -21.73 22.03 17.42
N GLU A 79 -22.97 21.85 16.92
CA GLU A 79 -24.18 22.42 17.53
C GLU A 79 -24.39 21.95 18.98
N ALA A 80 -24.03 20.70 19.31
CA ALA A 80 -24.12 20.17 20.66
C ALA A 80 -23.06 20.72 21.63
N LEU A 81 -21.95 21.25 21.11
CA LEU A 81 -20.89 21.89 21.91
C LEU A 81 -21.18 23.37 22.18
N GLU A 82 -22.01 24.00 21.36
CA GLU A 82 -22.42 25.41 21.50
C GLU A 82 -23.67 25.61 22.38
N LYS A 83 -24.21 24.53 22.95
CA LYS A 83 -25.39 24.51 23.83
C LYS A 83 -25.02 24.21 25.28
#